data_AF-A0A2E8A7D1-F1
#
_entry.id   AF-A0A2E8A7D1-F1
#
_cell.length_a   1.000
_cell.length_b   1.000
_cell.length_c   1.000
_cell.angle_alpha   90.00
_cell.angle_beta   90.00
_cell.angle_gamma   90.00
#
_symmetry.space_group_name_H-M   'P 1'
#
loop_
_entity.id
_entity.type
_entity.pdbx_description
1 polymer ?
#
loop_
_entity_poly.entity_id
_entity_poly.type
_entity_poly.pdbx_seq_one_letter_code
_entity_poly.pdbx_strand_id
1 'polypeptide(L)'
;MNSSLIVFYGMSGSGKSANLCFLANHHQDFKNRSHQWIWTAQKKFKFSSVADEPLVVVDEITSVFQLFEVKKLVKKNSTVAVASHLHPFWFRFSMPRVMLKSFQTDNGDQKLRTYLNRKNISFNTKALNAYIKKYGANYLDLQCILERFPNRNLGEAIQASERLDCIKLKKPNQWIPNTPRLRYE
;
A
#
# COMPACT_ATOMS: atom_id res chain seq x y z
N MET A 1 -24.04 13.18 15.08
CA MET A 1 -22.95 12.18 15.20
C MET A 1 -21.65 12.82 14.78
N ASN A 2 -20.61 12.79 15.63
CA ASN A 2 -19.27 13.23 15.27
C ASN A 2 -18.52 12.07 14.60
N SER A 3 -18.82 11.84 13.32
CA SER A 3 -18.15 10.80 12.55
C SER A 3 -16.69 11.17 12.28
N SER A 4 -15.78 10.19 12.38
CA SER A 4 -14.36 10.39 12.15
C SER A 4 -13.89 9.71 10.86
N LEU A 5 -12.90 10.31 10.20
CA LEU A 5 -12.29 9.79 8.99
C LEU A 5 -10.78 9.60 9.22
N ILE A 6 -10.32 8.37 9.05
CA ILE A 6 -8.90 7.99 9.12
C ILE A 6 -8.43 7.68 7.70
N VAL A 7 -7.34 8.31 7.26
CA VAL A 7 -6.80 8.15 5.91
C VAL A 7 -5.36 7.66 6.00
N PHE A 8 -5.11 6.41 5.63
CA PHE A 8 -3.77 5.93 5.31
C PHE A 8 -3.49 6.22 3.85
N TYR A 9 -2.48 7.04 3.55
CA TYR A 9 -2.16 7.40 2.18
C TYR A 9 -0.70 7.10 1.82
N GLY A 10 -0.45 6.93 0.53
CA GLY A 10 0.89 6.67 -0.02
C GLY A 10 0.86 5.72 -1.22
N MET A 11 2.03 5.44 -1.76
CA MET A 11 2.20 4.58 -2.95
C MET A 11 1.76 3.12 -2.74
N SER A 12 1.66 2.34 -3.82
CA SER A 12 1.42 0.89 -3.73
C SER A 12 2.49 0.21 -2.87
N GLY A 13 2.11 -0.84 -2.13
CA GLY A 13 3.03 -1.59 -1.27
C GLY A 13 3.61 -0.83 -0.06
N SER A 14 3.14 0.40 0.22
CA SER A 14 3.57 1.17 1.39
C SER A 14 3.02 0.66 2.73
N GLY A 15 2.09 -0.30 2.74
CA GLY A 15 1.52 -0.89 3.97
C GLY A 15 0.19 -0.28 4.43
N LYS A 16 -0.53 0.45 3.58
CA LYS A 16 -1.87 1.00 3.90
C LYS A 16 -2.85 -0.08 4.35
N SER A 17 -3.03 -1.13 3.56
CA SER A 17 -3.94 -2.24 3.85
C SER A 17 -3.55 -3.00 5.11
N ALA A 18 -2.25 -3.13 5.38
CA ALA A 18 -1.75 -3.73 6.62
C ALA A 18 -2.13 -2.88 7.85
N ASN A 19 -1.99 -1.56 7.78
CA ASN A 19 -2.42 -0.65 8.85
C ASN A 19 -3.95 -0.67 9.04
N LEU A 20 -4.73 -0.78 7.97
CA LEU A 20 -6.18 -0.97 8.08
C LEU A 20 -6.54 -2.29 8.77
N CYS A 21 -5.87 -3.38 8.41
CA CYS A 21 -6.08 -4.69 9.04
C CYS A 21 -5.71 -4.67 10.52
N PHE A 22 -4.60 -4.01 10.88
CA PHE A 22 -4.23 -3.79 12.28
C PHE A 22 -5.30 -2.97 13.03
N LEU A 23 -5.77 -1.87 12.43
CA LEU A 23 -6.79 -1.01 13.01
C LEU A 23 -8.07 -1.81 13.29
N ALA A 24 -8.54 -2.60 12.32
CA ALA A 24 -9.77 -3.36 12.42
C ALA A 24 -9.67 -4.51 13.45
N ASN A 25 -8.56 -5.25 13.46
CA ASN A 25 -8.49 -6.53 14.16
C ASN A 25 -7.70 -6.49 15.48
N HIS A 26 -6.88 -5.46 15.71
CA HIS A 26 -5.95 -5.43 16.85
C HIS A 26 -6.08 -4.18 17.73
N HIS A 27 -6.55 -3.05 17.17
CA HIS A 27 -6.71 -1.81 17.94
C HIS A 27 -7.77 -1.98 19.04
N GLN A 28 -7.48 -1.50 20.26
CA GLN A 28 -8.34 -1.73 21.42
C GLN A 28 -9.78 -1.22 21.22
N ASP A 29 -9.94 -0.11 20.51
CA ASP A 29 -11.26 0.48 20.23
C ASP A 29 -12.12 -0.33 19.24
N PHE A 30 -11.52 -1.25 18.46
CA PHE A 30 -12.20 -1.92 17.34
C PHE A 30 -12.12 -3.45 17.36
N LYS A 31 -11.08 -4.06 17.95
CA LYS A 31 -10.77 -5.50 17.86
C LYS A 31 -11.90 -6.48 18.22
N ASN A 32 -12.88 -6.04 19.02
CA ASN A 32 -14.02 -6.82 19.46
C ASN A 32 -15.36 -6.20 19.01
N ARG A 33 -15.34 -5.34 18.00
CA ARG A 33 -16.53 -4.67 17.44
C ARG A 33 -16.77 -5.15 16.01
N SER A 34 -18.02 -5.04 15.55
CA SER A 34 -18.31 -5.25 14.13
C SER A 34 -17.57 -4.22 13.29
N HIS A 35 -17.11 -4.67 12.13
CA HIS A 35 -16.58 -3.80 11.09
C HIS A 35 -17.01 -4.32 9.73
N GLN A 36 -17.05 -3.42 8.75
CA GLN A 36 -17.31 -3.76 7.36
C GLN A 36 -16.09 -3.44 6.52
N TRP A 37 -15.60 -4.43 5.78
CA TRP A 37 -14.47 -4.27 4.87
C TRP A 37 -14.94 -4.13 3.43
N ILE A 38 -14.63 -2.99 2.82
CA ILE A 38 -14.95 -2.66 1.45
C ILE A 38 -13.66 -2.65 0.65
N TRP A 39 -13.51 -3.58 -0.28
CA TRP A 39 -12.44 -3.55 -1.27
C TRP A 39 -12.95 -2.98 -2.58
N THR A 40 -12.43 -1.84 -3.00
CA THR A 40 -12.93 -1.14 -4.19
C THR A 40 -12.37 -1.70 -5.49
N ALA A 41 -11.28 -2.47 -5.44
CA ALA A 41 -10.55 -2.96 -6.61
C ALA A 41 -10.26 -1.84 -7.63
N GLN A 42 -9.98 -0.63 -7.14
CA GLN A 42 -9.77 0.60 -7.92
C GLN A 42 -10.96 1.05 -8.80
N LYS A 43 -12.16 0.51 -8.56
CA LYS A 43 -13.38 0.79 -9.33
C LYS A 43 -14.32 1.72 -8.57
N LYS A 44 -15.28 2.30 -9.30
CA LYS A 44 -16.45 2.93 -8.69
C LYS A 44 -17.23 1.87 -7.91
N PHE A 45 -17.75 2.26 -6.75
CA PHE A 45 -18.52 1.38 -5.88
C PHE A 45 -19.80 2.08 -5.43
N LYS A 46 -20.76 1.33 -4.88
CA LYS A 46 -21.97 1.87 -4.26
C LYS A 46 -22.25 1.06 -3.00
N PHE A 47 -22.28 1.71 -1.85
CA PHE A 47 -22.68 1.07 -0.60
C PHE A 47 -23.87 1.81 0.01
N SER A 48 -25.06 1.39 -0.40
CA SER A 48 -26.32 1.91 0.14
C SER A 48 -26.70 1.27 1.49
N SER A 49 -26.25 0.04 1.74
CA SER A 49 -26.68 -0.79 2.87
C SER A 49 -25.83 -0.68 4.14
N VAL A 50 -24.60 -0.16 4.08
CA VAL A 50 -23.71 -0.08 5.25
C VAL A 50 -24.01 1.17 6.08
N ALA A 51 -24.54 0.96 7.28
CA ALA A 51 -24.90 2.01 8.24
C ALA A 51 -24.71 1.50 9.67
N ASP A 52 -24.57 2.44 10.61
CA ASP A 52 -24.49 2.21 12.05
C ASP A 52 -23.33 1.31 12.50
N GLU A 53 -22.32 1.13 11.65
CA GLU A 53 -21.12 0.37 11.99
C GLU A 53 -20.16 1.23 12.85
N PRO A 54 -19.53 0.63 13.88
CA PRO A 54 -18.45 1.28 14.63
C PRO A 54 -17.26 1.65 13.73
N LEU A 55 -16.93 0.78 12.77
CA LEU A 55 -15.84 0.94 11.83
C LEU A 55 -16.21 0.43 10.44
N VAL A 56 -16.04 1.27 9.42
CA VAL A 56 -16.05 0.87 8.02
C VAL A 56 -14.66 1.08 7.43
N VAL A 57 -14.10 0.03 6.83
CA VAL A 57 -12.81 0.04 6.17
C VAL A 57 -13.01 0.09 4.66
N VAL A 58 -12.34 1.01 3.97
CA VAL A 58 -12.39 1.13 2.51
C VAL A 58 -10.98 1.07 1.93
N ASP A 59 -10.69 0.01 1.19
CA ASP A 59 -9.38 -0.22 0.59
C ASP A 59 -9.31 0.21 -0.89
N GLU A 60 -8.13 0.64 -1.31
CA GLU A 60 -7.76 1.04 -2.68
C GLU A 60 -8.52 2.24 -3.28
N ILE A 61 -8.66 3.33 -2.53
CA ILE A 61 -9.15 4.60 -3.10
C ILE A 61 -8.08 5.19 -4.04
N THR A 62 -8.41 5.32 -5.32
CA THR A 62 -7.52 5.83 -6.38
C THR A 62 -8.04 7.08 -7.08
N SER A 63 -9.32 7.44 -6.89
CA SER A 63 -9.97 8.52 -7.65
C SER A 63 -10.83 9.43 -6.78
N VAL A 64 -10.79 10.74 -7.06
CA VAL A 64 -11.61 11.75 -6.38
C VAL A 64 -13.13 11.47 -6.49
N PHE A 65 -13.56 10.78 -7.55
CA PHE A 65 -14.97 10.40 -7.73
C PHE A 65 -15.44 9.36 -6.71
N GLN A 66 -14.53 8.56 -6.13
CA GLN A 66 -14.88 7.61 -5.08
C GLN A 66 -15.18 8.32 -3.75
N LEU A 67 -14.72 9.57 -3.57
CA LEU A 67 -14.94 10.34 -2.34
C LEU A 67 -16.41 10.66 -2.08
N PHE A 68 -17.25 10.69 -3.13
CA PHE A 68 -18.70 10.84 -2.97
C PHE A 68 -19.30 9.69 -2.15
N GLU A 69 -18.83 8.46 -2.36
CA GLU A 69 -19.31 7.29 -1.63
C GLU A 69 -18.68 7.20 -0.25
N VAL A 70 -17.39 7.54 -0.11
CA VAL A 70 -16.75 7.68 1.21
C VAL A 70 -17.51 8.70 2.07
N LYS A 71 -17.93 9.83 1.49
CA LYS A 71 -18.72 10.85 2.19
C LYS A 71 -20.08 10.31 2.66
N LYS A 72 -20.73 9.43 1.88
CA LYS A 72 -21.97 8.77 2.31
C LYS A 72 -21.72 7.82 3.48
N LEU A 73 -20.64 7.03 3.41
CA LEU A 73 -20.25 6.12 4.50
C LEU A 73 -19.95 6.89 5.78
N VAL A 74 -19.18 8.00 5.69
CA VAL A 74 -18.86 8.84 6.85
C VAL A 74 -20.13 9.39 7.50
N LYS A 75 -21.15 9.76 6.73
CA LYS A 75 -22.41 10.26 7.29
C LYS A 75 -23.24 9.20 8.02
N LYS A 76 -23.07 7.92 7.68
CA LYS A 76 -23.91 6.81 8.17
C LYS A 76 -23.25 5.98 9.26
N ASN A 77 -21.95 6.17 9.51
CA ASN A 77 -21.17 5.30 10.37
C ASN A 77 -20.33 6.13 11.36
N SER A 78 -19.84 5.48 12.42
CA SER A 78 -19.09 6.17 13.47
C SER A 78 -17.67 6.54 13.02
N THR A 79 -16.94 5.56 12.46
CA THR A 79 -15.58 5.76 11.94
C THR A 79 -15.45 5.14 10.56
N VAL A 80 -14.86 5.88 9.63
CA VAL A 80 -14.45 5.35 8.33
C VAL A 80 -12.95 5.42 8.21
N ALA A 81 -12.30 4.30 7.96
CA ALA A 81 -10.87 4.22 7.71
C ALA A 81 -10.62 3.85 6.24
N VAL A 82 -9.75 4.60 5.57
CA VAL A 82 -9.49 4.41 4.14
C VAL A 82 -8.01 4.22 3.84
N ALA A 83 -7.71 3.37 2.87
CA ALA A 83 -6.41 3.29 2.22
C ALA A 83 -6.50 3.97 0.86
N SER A 84 -5.64 4.97 0.64
CA SER A 84 -5.76 5.87 -0.50
C SER A 84 -4.43 6.11 -1.21
N HIS A 85 -4.50 6.21 -2.53
CA HIS A 85 -3.43 6.77 -3.36
C HIS A 85 -3.57 8.29 -3.53
N LEU A 86 -4.72 8.86 -3.13
CA LEU A 86 -4.96 10.29 -3.17
C LEU A 86 -4.36 10.99 -1.96
N HIS A 87 -3.85 12.19 -2.18
CA HIS A 87 -3.39 13.07 -1.11
C HIS A 87 -4.55 13.45 -0.15
N PRO A 88 -4.32 13.56 1.18
CA PRO A 88 -5.35 13.91 2.18
C PRO A 88 -6.09 15.22 1.90
N PHE A 89 -5.46 16.13 1.15
CA PHE A 89 -6.08 17.38 0.69
C PHE A 89 -7.43 17.16 0.02
N TRP A 90 -7.58 16.13 -0.81
CA TRP A 90 -8.84 15.83 -1.50
C TRP A 90 -9.96 15.41 -0.54
N PHE A 91 -9.62 14.71 0.55
CA PHE A 91 -10.56 14.35 1.61
C PHE A 91 -11.00 15.57 2.39
N ARG A 92 -10.06 16.44 2.76
CA ARG A 92 -10.35 17.69 3.46
C ARG A 92 -11.20 18.64 2.63
N PHE A 93 -10.97 18.72 1.32
CA PHE A 93 -11.77 19.52 0.41
C PHE A 93 -13.20 18.97 0.24
N SER A 94 -13.35 17.65 0.08
CA SER A 94 -14.67 17.02 -0.13
C SER A 94 -15.54 16.94 1.15
N MET A 95 -14.88 16.92 2.33
CA MET A 95 -15.50 16.70 3.64
C MET A 95 -14.90 17.63 4.73
N PRO A 96 -15.00 18.97 4.60
CA PRO A 96 -14.29 19.91 5.45
C PRO A 96 -14.73 19.94 6.93
N ARG A 97 -15.94 19.45 7.23
CA ARG A 97 -16.50 19.41 8.59
C ARG A 97 -16.27 18.09 9.33
N VAL A 98 -15.59 17.13 8.70
CA VAL A 98 -15.31 15.81 9.28
C VAL A 98 -13.98 15.84 10.01
N MET A 99 -13.90 15.20 11.17
CA MET A 99 -12.63 15.03 11.88
C MET A 99 -11.73 14.09 11.08
N LEU A 100 -10.74 14.65 10.37
CA LEU A 100 -9.80 13.93 9.52
C LEU A 100 -8.46 13.69 10.24
N LYS A 101 -8.06 12.43 10.34
CA LYS A 101 -6.69 12.03 10.72
C LYS A 101 -6.03 11.35 9.52
N SER A 102 -4.87 11.82 9.09
CA SER A 102 -4.16 11.25 7.95
C SER A 102 -2.77 10.76 8.33
N PHE A 103 -2.39 9.59 7.82
CA PHE A 103 -1.12 8.94 8.08
C PHE A 103 -0.43 8.60 6.76
N GLN A 104 0.73 9.19 6.54
CA GLN A 104 1.56 8.88 5.38
C GLN A 104 2.27 7.55 5.63
N THR A 105 2.15 6.63 4.68
CA THR A 105 2.69 5.27 4.83
C THR A 105 3.95 5.03 4.03
N ASP A 106 4.28 5.89 3.06
CA ASP A 106 5.47 5.78 2.21
C ASP A 106 6.64 6.66 2.69
N ASN A 107 6.50 7.31 3.85
CA ASN A 107 7.53 8.13 4.46
C ASN A 107 8.27 7.38 5.58
N GLY A 108 9.55 7.69 5.74
CA GLY A 108 10.41 7.14 6.78
C GLY A 108 11.10 5.83 6.39
N ASP A 109 12.40 5.77 6.65
CA ASP A 109 13.24 4.59 6.46
C ASP A 109 13.07 3.57 7.59
N GLN A 110 12.63 4.02 8.76
CA GLN A 110 12.55 3.22 10.00
C GLN A 110 11.75 1.93 9.85
N LYS A 111 10.69 1.93 9.04
CA LYS A 111 9.87 0.74 8.83
C LYS A 111 10.60 -0.32 7.98
N LEU A 112 11.40 0.13 7.00
CA LEU A 112 12.24 -0.75 6.19
C LEU A 112 13.43 -1.25 7.01
N ARG A 113 14.04 -0.38 7.84
CA ARG A 113 15.08 -0.78 8.80
C ARG A 113 14.58 -1.86 9.74
N THR A 114 13.42 -1.65 10.35
CA THR A 114 12.78 -2.63 11.25
C THR A 114 12.55 -3.96 10.54
N TYR A 115 12.09 -3.93 9.29
CA TYR A 115 11.88 -5.14 8.49
C TYR A 115 13.17 -5.88 8.16
N LEU A 116 14.20 -5.16 7.69
CA LEU A 116 15.51 -5.74 7.38
C LEU A 116 16.17 -6.35 8.63
N ASN A 117 16.12 -5.63 9.76
CA ASN A 117 16.60 -6.13 11.05
C ASN A 117 15.87 -7.41 11.48
N ARG A 118 14.53 -7.43 11.39
CA ARG A 118 13.73 -8.64 11.72
C ARG A 118 14.05 -9.83 10.82
N LYS A 119 14.47 -9.58 9.58
CA LYS A 119 14.87 -10.61 8.62
C LYS A 119 16.37 -10.97 8.72
N ASN A 120 17.10 -10.37 9.66
CA ASN A 120 18.55 -10.50 9.79
C ASN A 120 19.32 -10.18 8.49
N ILE A 121 18.81 -9.22 7.72
CA ILE A 121 19.44 -8.78 6.46
C ILE A 121 20.29 -7.56 6.76
N SER A 122 21.60 -7.69 6.57
CA SER A 122 22.53 -6.57 6.69
C SER A 122 22.26 -5.49 5.64
N PHE A 123 22.36 -4.22 6.03
CA PHE A 123 22.21 -3.10 5.11
C PHE A 123 23.08 -1.91 5.50
N ASN A 124 23.52 -1.16 4.50
CA ASN A 124 24.14 0.16 4.70
C ASN A 124 23.05 1.24 4.52
N THR A 125 23.07 2.26 5.38
CA THR A 125 22.22 3.46 5.26
C THR A 125 22.25 4.08 3.86
N LYS A 126 23.40 4.09 3.18
CA LYS A 126 23.50 4.61 1.80
C LYS A 126 22.65 3.80 0.80
N ALA A 127 22.71 2.46 0.89
CA ALA A 127 21.94 1.57 0.03
C ALA A 127 20.43 1.68 0.32
N LEU A 128 20.07 1.78 1.59
CA LEU A 128 18.68 1.98 1.99
C LEU A 128 18.12 3.32 1.50
N ASN A 129 18.90 4.41 1.62
CA ASN A 129 18.49 5.72 1.11
C ASN A 129 18.37 5.72 -0.42
N ALA A 130 19.27 5.03 -1.13
CA ALA A 130 19.17 4.88 -2.59
C ALA A 130 17.90 4.11 -2.98
N TYR A 131 17.58 3.04 -2.26
CA TYR A 131 16.34 2.29 -2.44
C TYR A 131 15.10 3.19 -2.23
N ILE A 132 15.03 3.90 -1.11
CA ILE A 132 13.89 4.76 -0.77
C ILE A 132 13.73 5.89 -1.80
N LYS A 133 14.83 6.46 -2.29
CA LYS A 133 14.78 7.49 -3.33
C LYS A 133 14.17 6.97 -4.63
N LYS A 134 14.38 5.70 -4.97
CA LYS A 134 13.92 5.07 -6.22
C LYS A 134 12.50 4.51 -6.11
N TYR A 135 12.21 3.78 -5.03
CA TYR A 135 10.96 3.00 -4.88
C TYR A 135 10.03 3.55 -3.78
N GLY A 136 10.43 4.62 -3.09
CA GLY A 136 9.80 5.03 -1.83
C GLY A 136 10.03 4.03 -0.72
N ALA A 137 9.40 4.23 0.44
CA ALA A 137 9.42 3.23 1.50
C ALA A 137 8.44 2.08 1.15
N ASN A 138 8.67 1.34 0.07
CA ASN A 138 7.80 0.26 -0.40
C ASN A 138 8.28 -1.10 0.11
N TYR A 139 7.41 -1.88 0.75
CA TYR A 139 7.74 -3.24 1.21
C TYR A 139 7.73 -4.27 0.09
N LEU A 140 6.85 -4.12 -0.88
CA LEU A 140 6.61 -5.12 -1.91
C LEU A 140 7.80 -5.21 -2.87
N ASP A 141 8.26 -4.06 -3.37
CA ASP A 141 9.47 -4.01 -4.20
C ASP A 141 10.70 -4.53 -3.43
N LEU A 142 10.80 -4.19 -2.14
CA LEU A 142 11.91 -4.62 -1.28
C LEU A 142 11.92 -6.14 -1.13
N GLN A 143 10.75 -6.72 -0.84
CA GLN A 143 10.58 -8.16 -0.71
C GLN A 143 10.91 -8.88 -2.02
N CYS A 144 10.39 -8.40 -3.15
CA CYS A 144 10.69 -8.97 -4.47
C CYS A 144 12.20 -8.98 -4.78
N ILE A 145 12.92 -7.91 -4.46
CA ILE A 145 14.37 -7.82 -4.66
C ILE A 145 15.11 -8.83 -3.77
N LEU A 146 14.73 -8.92 -2.50
CA LEU A 146 15.40 -9.80 -1.53
C LEU A 146 15.10 -11.29 -1.79
N GLU A 147 13.88 -11.63 -2.22
CA GLU A 147 13.50 -12.99 -2.60
C GLU A 147 14.27 -13.47 -3.84
N ARG A 148 14.55 -12.58 -4.80
CA ARG A 148 15.32 -12.91 -6.00
C ARG A 148 16.80 -13.18 -5.71
N PHE A 149 17.33 -12.58 -4.65
CA PHE A 149 18.75 -12.69 -4.29
C PHE A 149 18.90 -13.11 -2.82
N PRO A 150 18.54 -14.35 -2.47
CA PRO A 150 18.64 -14.83 -1.10
C PRO A 150 20.09 -14.77 -0.61
N ASN A 151 20.27 -14.55 0.69
CA ASN A 151 21.56 -14.47 1.39
C ASN A 151 22.45 -13.26 1.03
N ARG A 152 21.98 -12.33 0.21
CA ARG A 152 22.69 -11.07 -0.07
C ARG A 152 22.32 -9.98 0.92
N ASN A 153 23.26 -9.07 1.17
CA ASN A 153 22.91 -7.83 1.86
C ASN A 153 22.09 -6.91 0.94
N LEU A 154 21.43 -5.90 1.52
CA LEU A 154 20.52 -5.03 0.74
C LEU A 154 21.20 -4.37 -0.47
N GLY A 155 22.43 -3.88 -0.29
CA GLY A 155 23.14 -3.18 -1.36
C GLY A 155 23.46 -4.08 -2.54
N GLU A 156 23.94 -5.30 -2.25
CA GLU A 156 24.22 -6.31 -3.27
C GLU A 156 22.96 -6.79 -4.00
N ALA A 157 21.86 -6.97 -3.28
CA ALA A 157 20.58 -7.37 -3.87
C ALA A 157 20.04 -6.29 -4.81
N ILE A 158 20.10 -5.01 -4.40
CA ILE A 158 19.71 -3.87 -5.24
C ILE A 158 20.58 -3.83 -6.50
N GLN A 159 21.90 -3.87 -6.34
CA GLN A 159 22.82 -3.81 -7.48
C GLN A 159 22.58 -4.97 -8.47
N ALA A 160 22.32 -6.17 -7.95
CA ALA A 160 22.00 -7.32 -8.78
C ALA A 160 20.65 -7.16 -9.50
N SER A 161 19.64 -6.60 -8.83
CA SER A 161 18.34 -6.29 -9.45
C SER A 161 18.48 -5.26 -10.57
N GLU A 162 19.26 -4.20 -10.35
CA GLU A 162 19.45 -3.15 -11.35
C GLU A 162 20.17 -3.65 -12.62
N ARG A 163 21.08 -4.62 -12.49
CA ARG A 163 21.70 -5.27 -13.66
C ARG A 163 20.66 -6.00 -14.52
N LEU A 164 19.63 -6.58 -13.89
CA LEU A 164 18.53 -7.20 -14.63
C LEU A 164 17.66 -6.17 -15.34
N ASP A 165 17.40 -5.03 -14.70
CA ASP A 165 16.64 -3.92 -15.31
C ASP A 165 17.37 -3.35 -16.55
N CYS A 166 18.71 -3.48 -16.60
CA CYS A 166 19.52 -3.07 -17.74
C CYS A 166 19.57 -4.08 -18.90
N ILE A 167 18.92 -5.25 -18.80
CA ILE A 167 18.86 -6.22 -19.90
C ILE A 167 18.01 -5.63 -21.03
N LYS A 168 18.68 -5.05 -22.02
CA LYS A 168 18.06 -4.63 -23.27
C LYS A 168 18.06 -5.79 -24.25
N LEU A 169 16.89 -6.36 -24.51
CA LEU A 169 16.74 -7.29 -25.62
C LEU A 169 16.96 -6.52 -26.93
N LYS A 170 17.92 -6.96 -27.75
CA LYS A 170 17.97 -6.51 -29.14
C LYS A 170 16.65 -6.92 -29.79
N LYS A 171 15.90 -5.97 -30.34
CA LYS A 171 14.73 -6.30 -31.17
C LYS A 171 15.25 -7.16 -32.34
N PRO A 172 14.81 -8.42 -32.49
CA PRO A 172 15.23 -9.19 -33.62
C PRO A 172 14.68 -8.53 -34.90
N ASN A 173 15.49 -8.48 -35.96
CA ASN A 173 15.08 -7.92 -37.25
C ASN A 173 13.89 -8.69 -37.86
N GLN A 174 13.66 -9.93 -37.43
CA GLN A 174 12.47 -10.73 -37.70
C GLN A 174 12.10 -11.53 -36.44
N TRP A 175 10.88 -11.36 -35.94
CA TRP A 175 10.35 -12.21 -34.87
C TRP A 175 9.95 -13.56 -35.47
N ILE A 176 10.62 -14.63 -35.05
CA ILE A 176 10.23 -16.01 -35.37
C ILE A 176 9.64 -16.61 -34.09
N PRO A 177 8.35 -16.97 -34.06
CA PRO A 177 7.76 -17.64 -32.90
C PRO A 177 8.45 -19.00 -32.71
N ASN A 178 9.12 -19.15 -31.57
CA ASN A 178 9.56 -20.46 -31.09
C ASN A 178 8.88 -20.74 -29.76
N THR A 179 8.17 -21.86 -29.68
CA THR A 179 7.54 -22.33 -28.45
C THR A 179 8.64 -22.75 -27.48
N PRO A 180 8.73 -22.17 -26.26
CA PRO A 180 9.75 -22.56 -25.30
C PRO A 180 9.57 -24.02 -24.92
N ARG A 181 10.60 -24.84 -25.16
CA ARG A 181 10.66 -26.21 -24.65
C ARG A 181 11.17 -26.16 -23.21
N LEU A 182 10.25 -26.10 -22.25
CA LEU A 182 10.59 -26.27 -20.85
C LEU A 182 11.00 -27.73 -20.63
N ARG A 183 12.29 -27.98 -20.39
CA ARG A 183 12.74 -29.27 -19.88
C ARG A 183 12.60 -29.22 -18.36
N TYR A 184 11.74 -30.07 -17.84
CA TYR A 184 11.71 -30.37 -16.42
C TYR A 184 12.63 -31.56 -16.22
N GLU A 185 13.74 -31.34 -15.50
CA GLU A 185 14.55 -32.41 -14.91
C GLU A 185 13.96 -32.81 -13.55
#